data_AF-A0A815XQ90-F1
#
_entry.id   AF-A0A815XQ90-F1
#
_cell.length_a   1.000
_cell.length_b   1.000
_cell.length_c   1.000
_cell.angle_alpha   90.00
_cell.angle_beta   90.00
_cell.angle_gamma   90.00
#
_symmetry.space_group_name_H-M   'P 1'
#
loop_
_entity.id
_entity.type
_entity.pdbx_description
1 polymer ?
#
loop_
_entity_poly.entity_id
_entity_poly.type
_entity_poly.pdbx_seq_one_letter_code
_entity_poly.pdbx_strand_id
1 'polypeptide(L)'
;IPDINSYTVMFTPGFIHTVKLIQTFCEEISLCISSANFQNSSFVQNNIDDAKLKIDLDRALNEIIQKYGGSTYQLERANYIRKECLKTNVPGILHRLWPTLSYASTVIGGTFVIHKQELQFYCGEKLPLINFLGYRASEGYFGILASIHTDEYFLIPTSVFFEFIKEEDVHHSQPKTLLISEIEPGNRYEVVCTTEGGLIRYRMGDMISCTGFLSRADDLVPLPSEPEEIPRIPLISIAYRVGSLLDVYGEKTSEQHVMNAL
;
A
#
# COMPACT_ATOMS: atom_id res chain seq x y z
N ILE A 1 16.57 -8.15 -18.51
CA ILE A 1 15.41 -8.28 -17.59
C ILE A 1 14.73 -6.92 -17.60
N PRO A 2 13.38 -6.81 -17.64
CA PRO A 2 12.71 -5.51 -17.63
C PRO A 2 13.13 -4.70 -16.42
N ASP A 3 13.37 -3.41 -16.63
CA ASP A 3 13.80 -2.46 -15.60
C ASP A 3 12.61 -2.11 -14.68
N ILE A 4 12.17 -3.09 -13.88
CA ILE A 4 11.19 -2.87 -12.82
C ILE A 4 11.97 -2.60 -11.55
N ASN A 5 11.91 -1.36 -11.08
CA ASN A 5 12.65 -0.90 -9.90
C ASN A 5 11.81 -0.94 -8.62
N SER A 6 10.49 -0.98 -8.72
CA SER A 6 9.59 -1.03 -7.57
C SER A 6 8.34 -1.84 -7.85
N TYR A 7 7.84 -2.53 -6.83
CA TYR A 7 6.55 -3.21 -6.88
C TYR A 7 5.62 -2.60 -5.83
N THR A 8 4.65 -1.80 -6.27
CA THR A 8 3.75 -1.06 -5.36
C THR A 8 2.30 -1.43 -5.63
N VAL A 9 1.60 -1.84 -4.59
CA VAL A 9 0.15 -2.09 -4.62
C VAL A 9 -0.47 -1.40 -3.43
N MET A 10 -1.55 -0.64 -3.63
CA MET A 10 -2.12 0.21 -2.59
C MET A 10 -2.50 -0.58 -1.33
N PHE A 11 -3.25 -1.66 -1.47
CA PHE A 11 -3.70 -2.48 -0.34
C PHE A 11 -3.00 -3.83 -0.31
N THR A 12 -2.62 -4.26 0.89
CA THR A 12 -1.93 -5.53 1.17
C THR A 12 -2.64 -6.75 0.57
N PRO A 13 -3.97 -6.86 0.64
CA PRO A 13 -4.69 -7.98 0.04
C PRO A 13 -4.53 -8.06 -1.48
N GLY A 14 -4.50 -6.92 -2.18
CA GLY A 14 -4.20 -6.87 -3.62
C GLY A 14 -2.76 -7.29 -3.95
N PHE A 15 -1.81 -6.92 -3.08
CA PHE A 15 -0.41 -7.35 -3.18
C PHE A 15 -0.32 -8.88 -3.09
N ILE A 16 -0.88 -9.45 -2.02
CA ILE A 16 -0.88 -10.90 -1.77
C ILE A 16 -1.60 -11.63 -2.90
N HIS A 17 -2.74 -11.12 -3.33
CA HIS A 17 -3.52 -11.71 -4.42
C HIS A 17 -2.70 -11.78 -5.71
N THR A 18 -2.01 -10.70 -6.08
CA THR A 18 -1.17 -10.68 -7.29
C THR A 18 -0.03 -11.70 -7.21
N VAL A 19 0.63 -11.82 -6.06
CA VAL A 19 1.67 -12.84 -5.86
C VAL A 19 1.09 -14.25 -5.95
N LYS A 20 -0.07 -14.50 -5.34
CA LYS A 20 -0.78 -15.79 -5.43
C LYS A 20 -1.23 -16.13 -6.85
N LEU A 21 -1.62 -15.14 -7.65
CA LEU A 21 -1.91 -15.33 -9.08
C LEU A 21 -0.65 -15.75 -9.84
N ILE A 22 0.49 -15.09 -9.60
CA ILE A 22 1.77 -15.47 -10.22
C ILE A 22 2.14 -16.90 -9.86
N GLN A 23 1.99 -17.29 -8.59
CA GLN A 23 2.30 -18.65 -8.14
C GLN A 23 1.35 -19.69 -8.74
N THR A 24 0.05 -19.42 -8.74
CA THR A 24 -0.98 -20.34 -9.24
C THR A 24 -0.86 -20.55 -10.75
N PHE A 25 -0.68 -19.48 -11.51
CA PHE A 25 -0.68 -19.50 -12.98
C PHE A 25 0.72 -19.49 -13.58
N CYS A 26 1.77 -19.84 -12.83
CA CYS A 26 3.14 -19.66 -13.31
C CYS A 26 3.46 -20.46 -14.58
N GLU A 27 2.92 -21.68 -14.70
CA GLU A 27 3.08 -22.49 -15.91
C GLU A 27 2.42 -21.84 -17.13
N GLU A 28 1.19 -21.38 -16.98
CA GLU A 28 0.48 -20.66 -18.03
C GLU A 28 1.20 -19.37 -18.43
N ILE A 29 1.68 -18.59 -17.45
CA ILE A 29 2.47 -17.37 -17.69
C ILE A 29 3.72 -17.71 -18.50
N SER A 30 4.45 -18.76 -18.11
CA SER A 30 5.66 -19.20 -18.82
C SER A 30 5.35 -19.65 -20.25
N LEU A 31 4.24 -20.37 -20.45
CA LEU A 31 3.78 -20.78 -21.77
C LEU A 31 3.41 -19.57 -22.63
N CYS A 32 2.63 -18.63 -22.09
CA CYS A 32 2.23 -17.42 -22.82
C CYS A 32 3.43 -16.58 -23.25
N ILE A 33 4.42 -16.43 -22.36
CA ILE A 33 5.69 -15.78 -22.72
C ILE A 33 6.37 -16.56 -23.84
N SER A 34 6.50 -17.88 -23.74
CA SER A 34 7.16 -18.71 -24.76
C SER A 34 6.44 -18.77 -26.11
N SER A 35 5.11 -18.59 -26.15
CA SER A 35 4.31 -18.56 -27.37
C SER A 35 4.02 -17.15 -27.90
N ALA A 36 4.40 -16.12 -27.13
CA ALA A 36 4.09 -14.71 -27.39
C ALA A 36 2.58 -14.44 -27.61
N ASN A 37 1.73 -15.15 -26.88
CA ASN A 37 0.28 -14.97 -26.92
C ASN A 37 -0.37 -15.47 -25.62
N PHE A 38 -1.62 -15.09 -25.38
CA PHE A 38 -2.38 -15.49 -24.20
C PHE A 38 -3.28 -16.72 -24.42
N GLN A 39 -3.07 -17.50 -25.49
CA GLN A 39 -3.88 -18.70 -25.78
C GLN A 39 -3.74 -19.76 -24.67
N ASN A 40 -2.56 -19.86 -24.07
CA ASN A 40 -2.26 -20.81 -23.00
C ASN A 40 -2.68 -20.31 -21.61
N SER A 41 -3.32 -19.14 -21.50
CA SER A 41 -3.80 -18.61 -20.23
C SER A 41 -5.29 -18.88 -20.04
N SER A 42 -5.62 -19.86 -19.20
CA SER A 42 -7.01 -20.12 -18.80
C SER A 42 -7.63 -18.90 -18.13
N PHE A 43 -6.83 -18.14 -17.37
CA PHE A 43 -7.26 -16.89 -16.76
C PHE A 43 -7.74 -15.86 -17.81
N VAL A 44 -6.99 -15.65 -18.90
CA VAL A 44 -7.42 -14.75 -19.98
C VAL A 44 -8.57 -15.34 -20.77
N GLN A 45 -8.52 -16.63 -21.11
CA GLN A 45 -9.55 -17.25 -21.95
C GLN A 45 -10.93 -17.27 -21.28
N ASN A 46 -10.99 -17.46 -19.96
CA ASN A 46 -12.24 -17.60 -19.23
C ASN A 46 -12.84 -16.27 -18.73
N ASN A 47 -12.04 -15.20 -18.64
CA ASN A 47 -12.47 -13.93 -18.03
C ASN A 47 -12.54 -12.76 -19.02
N ILE A 48 -12.03 -12.93 -20.25
CA ILE A 48 -12.08 -11.91 -21.29
C ILE A 48 -12.85 -12.47 -22.48
N ASP A 49 -14.00 -11.88 -22.79
CA ASP A 49 -14.78 -12.24 -23.99
C ASP A 49 -14.48 -11.34 -25.19
N ASP A 50 -13.91 -10.16 -24.95
CA ASP A 50 -13.57 -9.19 -25.99
C ASP A 50 -12.40 -9.68 -26.85
N ALA A 51 -12.72 -10.10 -28.08
CA ALA A 51 -11.74 -10.58 -29.05
C ALA A 51 -10.72 -9.50 -29.45
N LYS A 52 -11.14 -8.23 -29.51
CA LYS A 52 -10.23 -7.12 -29.84
C LYS A 52 -9.23 -6.93 -28.71
N LEU A 53 -9.68 -6.97 -27.47
CA LEU A 53 -8.80 -6.88 -26.30
C LEU A 53 -7.78 -8.03 -26.26
N LYS A 54 -8.18 -9.27 -26.59
CA LYS A 54 -7.24 -10.40 -26.69
C LYS A 54 -6.14 -10.16 -27.73
N ILE A 55 -6.51 -9.65 -28.91
CA ILE A 55 -5.55 -9.31 -29.96
C ILE A 55 -4.62 -8.17 -29.50
N ASP A 56 -5.15 -7.17 -28.82
CA ASP A 56 -4.35 -6.06 -28.28
C ASP A 56 -3.36 -6.56 -27.20
N LEU A 57 -3.77 -7.50 -26.35
CA LEU A 57 -2.90 -8.14 -25.36
C LEU A 57 -1.76 -8.93 -26.02
N ASP A 58 -2.07 -9.76 -27.01
CA ASP A 58 -1.05 -10.51 -27.77
C ASP A 58 -0.05 -9.56 -28.45
N ARG A 59 -0.53 -8.44 -29.00
CA ARG A 59 0.33 -7.41 -29.59
C ARG A 59 1.25 -6.77 -28.56
N ALA A 60 0.72 -6.36 -27.41
CA ALA A 60 1.50 -5.74 -26.34
C ALA A 60 2.61 -6.68 -25.81
N LEU A 61 2.30 -7.97 -25.66
CA LEU A 61 3.29 -8.97 -25.26
C LEU A 61 4.41 -9.12 -26.30
N ASN A 62 4.04 -9.17 -27.58
CA ASN A 62 5.02 -9.23 -28.68
C ASN A 62 5.93 -8.00 -28.73
N GLU A 63 5.37 -6.79 -28.58
CA GLU A 63 6.15 -5.55 -28.53
C GLU A 63 7.17 -5.55 -27.39
N ILE A 64 6.78 -6.02 -26.21
CA ILE A 64 7.67 -6.18 -25.05
C ILE A 64 8.78 -7.20 -25.35
N ILE A 65 8.44 -8.34 -25.92
CA ILE A 65 9.42 -9.37 -26.28
C ILE A 65 10.45 -8.81 -27.26
N GLN A 66 10.03 -8.10 -28.30
CA GLN A 66 10.94 -7.48 -29.26
C GLN A 66 11.85 -6.44 -28.60
N LYS A 67 11.28 -5.58 -27.73
CA LYS A 67 12.04 -4.56 -26.99
C LYS A 67 13.18 -5.15 -26.16
N TYR A 68 13.00 -6.32 -25.55
CA TYR A 68 13.95 -6.90 -24.60
C TYR A 68 14.89 -7.97 -25.20
N GLY A 69 14.87 -8.19 -26.52
CA GLY A 69 15.80 -9.10 -27.19
C GLY A 69 15.16 -10.21 -28.03
N GLY A 70 13.89 -10.08 -28.38
CA GLY A 70 13.20 -10.96 -29.31
C GLY A 70 13.08 -12.41 -28.80
N SER A 71 13.16 -13.37 -29.72
CA SER A 71 12.90 -14.79 -29.45
C SER A 71 13.87 -15.43 -28.46
N THR A 72 15.15 -15.00 -28.46
CA THR A 72 16.14 -15.50 -27.49
C THR A 72 15.75 -15.09 -26.07
N TYR A 73 15.47 -13.79 -25.86
CA TYR A 73 15.02 -13.28 -24.57
C TYR A 73 13.73 -13.95 -24.11
N GLN A 74 12.77 -14.14 -25.03
CA GLN A 74 11.49 -14.78 -24.77
C GLN A 74 11.64 -16.18 -24.14
N LEU A 75 12.42 -17.06 -24.79
CA LEU A 75 12.61 -18.44 -24.36
C LEU A 75 13.41 -18.52 -23.05
N GLU A 76 14.48 -17.72 -22.93
CA GLU A 76 15.28 -17.65 -21.71
C GLU A 76 14.43 -17.17 -20.51
N ARG A 77 13.61 -16.14 -20.72
CA ARG A 77 12.76 -15.58 -19.67
C ARG A 77 11.66 -16.56 -19.25
N ALA A 78 11.02 -17.24 -20.19
CA ALA A 78 10.00 -18.25 -19.89
C ALA A 78 10.59 -19.40 -19.05
N ASN A 79 11.76 -19.91 -19.43
CA ASN A 79 12.45 -20.97 -18.70
C ASN A 79 12.89 -20.51 -17.31
N TYR A 80 13.37 -19.27 -17.19
CA TYR A 80 13.76 -18.67 -15.91
C TYR A 80 12.56 -18.57 -14.95
N ILE A 81 11.43 -18.01 -15.40
CA ILE A 81 10.22 -17.86 -14.58
C ILE A 81 9.73 -19.22 -14.10
N ARG A 82 9.62 -20.19 -15.01
CA ARG A 82 9.26 -21.58 -14.67
C ARG A 82 10.15 -22.15 -13.57
N LYS A 83 11.48 -22.04 -13.72
CA LYS A 83 12.43 -22.55 -12.73
C LYS A 83 12.28 -21.88 -11.36
N GLU A 84 12.03 -20.56 -11.32
CA GLU A 84 11.87 -19.83 -10.06
C GLU A 84 10.54 -20.14 -9.36
N CYS A 85 9.47 -20.43 -10.10
CA CYS A 85 8.18 -20.82 -9.54
C CYS A 85 8.12 -22.25 -9.01
N LEU A 86 8.89 -23.17 -9.60
CA LEU A 86 9.01 -24.54 -9.09
C LEU A 86 9.60 -24.62 -7.68
N LYS A 87 10.29 -23.55 -7.23
CA LYS A 87 10.80 -23.42 -5.87
C LYS A 87 9.65 -23.09 -4.92
N THR A 88 9.07 -24.11 -4.31
CA THR A 88 8.06 -23.95 -3.26
C THR A 88 8.72 -23.61 -1.92
N ASN A 89 8.01 -22.83 -1.10
CA ASN A 89 8.44 -22.47 0.25
C ASN A 89 9.80 -21.75 0.36
N VAL A 90 10.26 -21.12 -0.72
CA VAL A 90 11.47 -20.27 -0.71
C VAL A 90 11.04 -18.79 -0.62
N PRO A 91 11.56 -18.01 0.34
CA PRO A 91 11.22 -16.59 0.48
C PRO A 91 11.81 -15.74 -0.64
N GLY A 92 11.20 -14.58 -0.90
CA GLY A 92 11.70 -13.59 -1.85
C GLY A 92 11.30 -13.82 -3.30
N ILE A 93 10.11 -14.37 -3.57
CA ILE A 93 9.64 -14.64 -4.94
C ILE A 93 9.70 -13.39 -5.83
N LEU A 94 9.42 -12.20 -5.28
CA LEU A 94 9.46 -10.95 -6.03
C LEU A 94 10.88 -10.63 -6.51
N HIS A 95 11.87 -10.62 -5.62
CA HIS A 95 13.26 -10.34 -6.00
C HIS A 95 13.88 -11.48 -6.84
N ARG A 96 13.40 -12.73 -6.70
CA ARG A 96 13.82 -13.83 -7.59
C ARG A 96 13.30 -13.63 -9.00
N LEU A 97 12.03 -13.27 -9.18
CA LEU A 97 11.45 -13.02 -10.50
C LEU A 97 11.98 -11.72 -11.12
N TRP A 98 12.18 -10.68 -10.31
CA TRP A 98 12.65 -9.37 -10.72
C TRP A 98 13.84 -8.91 -9.85
N PRO A 99 15.08 -9.32 -10.20
CA PRO A 99 16.28 -8.97 -9.44
C PRO A 99 16.62 -7.48 -9.39
N THR A 100 16.00 -6.66 -10.25
CA THR A 100 16.18 -5.20 -10.32
C THR A 100 15.30 -4.45 -9.32
N LEU A 101 14.37 -5.13 -8.64
CA LEU A 101 13.50 -4.49 -7.66
C LEU A 101 14.32 -3.92 -6.51
N SER A 102 14.19 -2.63 -6.29
CA SER A 102 14.84 -1.90 -5.21
C SER A 102 13.99 -1.87 -3.94
N TYR A 103 12.66 -1.92 -4.08
CA TYR A 103 11.73 -2.02 -2.95
C TYR A 103 10.34 -2.55 -3.38
N ALA A 104 9.59 -3.02 -2.40
CA ALA A 104 8.17 -3.30 -2.51
C ALA A 104 7.39 -2.37 -1.56
N SER A 105 6.18 -1.94 -1.95
CA SER A 105 5.38 -1.05 -1.11
C SER A 105 3.89 -1.37 -1.12
N THR A 106 3.29 -1.34 0.07
CA THR A 106 1.85 -1.50 0.29
C THR A 106 1.46 -0.99 1.68
N VAL A 107 0.17 -0.86 1.99
CA VAL A 107 -0.27 -0.46 3.34
C VAL A 107 -0.05 -1.62 4.32
N ILE A 108 0.93 -1.49 5.22
CA ILE A 108 1.31 -2.53 6.19
C ILE A 108 0.70 -2.26 7.58
N GLY A 109 0.31 -1.01 7.86
CA GLY A 109 -0.24 -0.58 9.15
C GLY A 109 -1.74 -0.89 9.34
N GLY A 110 -2.25 -0.54 10.52
CA GLY A 110 -3.67 -0.73 10.88
C GLY A 110 -4.10 -2.20 10.88
N THR A 111 -5.22 -2.50 10.22
CA THR A 111 -5.80 -3.84 10.09
C THR A 111 -4.91 -4.81 9.31
N PHE A 112 -4.03 -4.31 8.43
CA PHE A 112 -3.18 -5.14 7.57
C PHE A 112 -1.90 -5.64 8.25
N VAL A 113 -1.62 -5.26 9.50
CA VAL A 113 -0.44 -5.72 10.26
C VAL A 113 -0.39 -7.25 10.34
N ILE A 114 -1.54 -7.93 10.33
CA ILE A 114 -1.66 -9.39 10.34
C ILE A 114 -0.94 -10.08 9.17
N HIS A 115 -0.80 -9.38 8.04
CA HIS A 115 -0.19 -9.88 6.82
C HIS A 115 1.30 -9.56 6.70
N LYS A 116 1.88 -8.83 7.66
CA LYS A 116 3.27 -8.35 7.60
C LYS A 116 4.26 -9.51 7.41
N GLN A 117 4.04 -10.64 8.07
CA GLN A 117 4.90 -11.83 7.92
C GLN A 117 4.81 -12.45 6.52
N GLU A 118 3.62 -12.55 5.94
CA GLU A 118 3.41 -13.09 4.59
C GLU A 118 4.05 -12.17 3.53
N LEU A 119 3.90 -10.86 3.67
CA LEU A 119 4.55 -9.87 2.80
C LEU A 119 6.09 -9.93 2.88
N GLN A 120 6.63 -10.01 4.10
CA GLN A 120 8.07 -10.17 4.32
C GLN A 120 8.59 -11.47 3.72
N PHE A 121 7.82 -12.56 3.78
CA PHE A 121 8.16 -13.81 3.12
C PHE A 121 8.23 -13.64 1.59
N TYR A 122 7.28 -12.93 0.97
CA TYR A 122 7.30 -12.69 -0.48
C TYR A 122 8.42 -11.76 -0.95
N CYS A 123 8.80 -10.78 -0.13
CA CYS A 123 9.91 -9.87 -0.41
C CYS A 123 11.27 -10.53 -0.15
N GLY A 124 11.37 -11.38 0.88
CA GLY A 124 12.61 -11.97 1.35
C GLY A 124 13.53 -10.93 1.99
N GLU A 125 14.76 -11.33 2.33
CA GLU A 125 15.71 -10.47 3.05
C GLU A 125 16.26 -9.31 2.20
N LYS A 126 16.30 -9.47 0.88
CA LYS A 126 16.98 -8.54 -0.03
C LYS A 126 16.10 -7.39 -0.51
N LEU A 127 14.78 -7.52 -0.40
CA LEU A 127 13.83 -6.53 -0.92
C LEU A 127 13.17 -5.81 0.25
N PRO A 128 13.52 -4.53 0.51
CA PRO A 128 12.85 -3.72 1.53
C PRO A 128 11.35 -3.65 1.27
N LEU A 129 10.57 -3.96 2.31
CA LEU A 129 9.12 -3.76 2.33
C LEU A 129 8.84 -2.43 3.03
N ILE A 130 8.37 -1.45 2.26
CA ILE A 130 8.13 -0.07 2.71
C ILE A 130 6.63 0.18 2.82
N ASN A 131 6.18 0.80 3.91
CA ASN A 131 4.76 1.16 4.05
C ASN A 131 4.31 2.10 2.94
N PHE A 132 3.01 2.17 2.68
CA PHE A 132 2.48 2.96 1.57
C PHE A 132 2.80 4.45 1.78
N LEU A 133 3.20 5.13 0.71
CA LEU A 133 3.78 6.48 0.80
C LEU A 133 2.84 7.55 1.36
N GLY A 134 1.52 7.35 1.32
CA GLY A 134 0.55 8.36 1.72
C GLY A 134 -0.52 7.84 2.66
N TYR A 135 -0.76 8.56 3.75
CA TYR A 135 -2.00 8.44 4.51
C TYR A 135 -3.08 9.22 3.77
N ARG A 136 -4.04 8.51 3.19
CA ARG A 136 -5.08 9.08 2.33
C ARG A 136 -6.40 8.34 2.48
N ALA A 137 -7.49 9.04 2.23
CA ALA A 137 -8.83 8.47 2.12
C ALA A 137 -9.61 9.18 0.99
N SER A 138 -10.90 8.87 0.85
CA SER A 138 -11.77 9.51 -0.14
C SER A 138 -11.95 11.00 0.13
N GLU A 139 -11.82 11.39 1.40
CA GLU A 139 -11.98 12.74 1.93
C GLU A 139 -10.75 13.62 1.68
N GLY A 140 -9.57 13.04 1.42
CA GLY A 140 -8.35 13.81 1.18
C GLY A 140 -7.04 13.05 1.31
N TYR A 141 -5.95 13.80 1.19
CA TYR A 141 -4.58 13.32 1.38
C TYR A 141 -4.01 13.96 2.65
N PHE A 142 -3.78 13.18 3.69
CA PHE A 142 -3.59 13.70 5.06
C PHE A 142 -2.14 13.68 5.52
N GLY A 143 -1.34 12.76 5.01
CA GLY A 143 0.05 12.62 5.44
C GLY A 143 0.93 11.88 4.45
N ILE A 144 2.24 12.04 4.63
CA ILE A 144 3.29 11.38 3.85
C ILE A 144 4.16 10.54 4.77
N LEU A 145 4.62 9.39 4.28
CA LEU A 145 5.48 8.49 5.03
C LEU A 145 6.73 9.24 5.51
N ALA A 146 7.00 9.17 6.81
CA ALA A 146 8.09 9.91 7.44
C ALA A 146 9.46 9.31 7.15
N SER A 147 9.55 7.98 7.10
CA SER A 147 10.77 7.24 6.84
C SER A 147 10.46 5.93 6.15
N ILE A 148 11.35 5.48 5.26
CA ILE A 148 11.23 4.15 4.64
C ILE A 148 11.46 2.99 5.63
N HIS A 149 11.89 3.32 6.85
CA HIS A 149 12.19 2.36 7.91
C HIS A 149 11.12 2.32 9.01
N THR A 150 10.14 3.23 8.99
CA THR A 150 9.07 3.29 9.99
C THR A 150 7.69 3.22 9.33
N ASP A 151 6.67 2.92 10.12
CA ASP A 151 5.27 2.87 9.68
C ASP A 151 4.54 4.21 9.97
N GLU A 152 5.30 5.29 10.18
CA GLU A 152 4.80 6.59 10.64
C GLU A 152 4.66 7.61 9.50
N TYR A 153 3.74 8.54 9.67
CA TYR A 153 3.41 9.58 8.70
C TYR A 153 3.60 10.97 9.33
N PHE A 154 4.15 11.91 8.57
CA PHE A 154 3.97 13.33 8.85
C PHE A 154 2.62 13.77 8.33
N LEU A 155 1.82 14.42 9.16
CA LEU A 155 0.62 15.11 8.68
C LEU A 155 1.02 16.28 7.79
N ILE A 156 0.17 16.59 6.79
CA ILE A 156 0.37 17.71 5.87
C ILE A 156 -0.61 18.82 6.29
N PRO A 157 -0.21 19.81 7.11
CA PRO A 157 -1.16 20.75 7.72
C PRO A 157 -1.91 21.62 6.70
N THR A 158 -1.37 21.75 5.49
CA THR A 158 -1.96 22.51 4.39
C THR A 158 -2.96 21.72 3.55
N SER A 159 -3.14 20.42 3.78
CA SER A 159 -4.04 19.61 2.94
C SER A 159 -5.50 19.72 3.34
N VAL A 160 -5.77 19.76 4.64
CA VAL A 160 -7.08 19.93 5.25
C VAL A 160 -6.92 20.66 6.58
N PHE A 161 -7.99 21.28 7.08
CA PHE A 161 -7.98 21.75 8.46
C PHE A 161 -8.24 20.57 9.40
N PHE A 162 -7.25 20.27 10.26
CA PHE A 162 -7.30 19.17 11.21
C PHE A 162 -7.81 19.60 12.58
N GLU A 163 -8.72 18.80 13.12
CA GLU A 163 -9.14 18.77 14.51
C GLU A 163 -8.94 17.34 15.04
N PHE A 164 -8.78 17.20 16.35
CA PHE A 164 -8.49 15.92 17.00
C PHE A 164 -9.37 15.72 18.23
N ILE A 165 -10.02 14.57 18.34
CA ILE A 165 -10.78 14.18 19.54
C ILE A 165 -9.95 13.15 20.30
N LYS A 166 -9.70 13.34 21.59
CA LYS A 166 -9.01 12.33 22.41
C LYS A 166 -9.77 11.01 22.43
N GLU A 167 -9.05 9.89 22.45
CA GLU A 167 -9.64 8.54 22.48
C GLU A 167 -10.70 8.37 23.58
N GLU A 168 -10.46 8.92 24.78
CA GLU A 168 -11.39 8.90 25.92
C GLU A 168 -12.70 9.67 25.69
N ASP A 169 -12.69 10.65 24.79
CA ASP A 169 -13.82 11.53 24.50
C ASP A 169 -14.61 11.12 23.24
N VAL A 170 -14.15 10.14 22.46
CA VAL A 170 -14.72 9.75 21.15
C VAL A 170 -16.23 9.46 21.22
N HIS A 171 -16.71 8.89 22.33
CA HIS A 171 -18.12 8.53 22.51
C HIS A 171 -19.00 9.63 23.11
N HIS A 172 -18.43 10.80 23.43
CA HIS A 172 -19.22 11.94 23.88
C HIS A 172 -20.06 12.51 22.72
N SER A 173 -21.23 13.06 23.06
CA SER A 173 -22.16 13.65 22.07
C SER A 173 -21.61 14.93 21.44
N GLN A 174 -20.85 15.71 22.19
CA GLN A 174 -20.14 16.91 21.75
C GLN A 174 -18.72 16.91 22.33
N PRO A 175 -17.80 16.11 21.78
CA PRO A 175 -16.44 16.05 22.29
C PRO A 175 -15.72 17.37 22.03
N LYS A 176 -14.84 17.74 22.96
CA LYS A 176 -13.90 18.84 22.72
C LYS A 176 -12.91 18.40 21.65
N THR A 177 -12.65 19.27 20.68
CA THR A 177 -11.60 19.08 19.69
C THR A 177 -10.34 19.86 20.09
N LEU A 178 -9.21 19.32 19.67
CA LEU A 178 -7.89 19.89 19.79
C LEU A 178 -7.37 20.25 18.39
N LEU A 179 -6.58 21.31 18.29
CA LEU A 179 -5.86 21.68 17.08
C LEU A 179 -4.62 20.80 16.91
N ILE A 180 -4.04 20.81 15.70
CA ILE A 180 -2.83 20.05 15.38
C ILE A 180 -1.64 20.36 16.29
N SER A 181 -1.57 21.57 16.86
CA SER A 181 -0.53 21.99 17.79
C SER A 181 -0.76 21.56 19.24
N GLU A 182 -1.97 21.07 19.56
CA GLU A 182 -2.39 20.72 20.92
C GLU A 182 -2.34 19.21 21.22
N ILE A 183 -2.11 18.38 20.20
CA ILE A 183 -1.93 16.94 20.40
C ILE A 183 -0.56 16.64 20.99
N GLU A 184 -0.47 15.56 21.77
CA GLU A 184 0.73 15.20 22.52
C GLU A 184 1.15 13.74 22.27
N PRO A 185 2.48 13.46 22.22
CA PRO A 185 2.98 12.11 21.98
C PRO A 185 2.51 11.11 23.04
N GLY A 186 2.34 9.86 22.64
CA GLY A 186 1.85 8.77 23.49
C GLY A 186 0.34 8.75 23.68
N ASN A 187 -0.39 9.74 23.16
CA ASN A 187 -1.85 9.78 23.17
C ASN A 187 -2.43 9.41 21.81
N ARG A 188 -3.69 8.97 21.84
CA ARG A 188 -4.47 8.64 20.65
C ARG A 188 -5.61 9.61 20.43
N TYR A 189 -5.88 9.85 19.16
CA TYR A 189 -6.87 10.82 18.72
C TYR A 189 -7.64 10.31 17.52
N GLU A 190 -8.94 10.57 17.49
CA GLU A 190 -9.72 10.48 16.26
C GLU A 190 -9.47 11.72 15.41
N VAL A 191 -9.23 11.51 14.11
CA VAL A 191 -9.08 12.59 13.15
C VAL A 191 -10.43 13.18 12.77
N VAL A 192 -10.53 14.50 12.86
CA VAL A 192 -11.64 15.29 12.35
C VAL A 192 -11.08 16.25 11.30
N CYS A 193 -11.73 16.34 10.14
CA CYS A 193 -11.24 17.19 9.05
C CYS A 193 -12.31 18.15 8.53
N THR A 194 -11.86 19.34 8.15
CA THR A 194 -12.59 20.27 7.29
C THR A 194 -11.82 20.43 5.98
N THR A 195 -12.49 20.22 4.86
CA THR A 195 -11.87 20.13 3.52
C THR A 195 -12.45 21.20 2.59
N GLU A 196 -11.68 21.60 1.58
CA GLU A 196 -12.17 22.49 0.51
C GLU A 196 -13.33 21.86 -0.29
N GLY A 197 -13.44 20.53 -0.28
CA GLY A 197 -14.54 19.78 -0.91
C GLY A 197 -15.89 19.86 -0.19
N GLY A 198 -15.99 20.66 0.88
CA GLY A 198 -17.26 20.92 1.57
C GLY A 198 -17.56 20.03 2.78
N LEU A 199 -16.66 19.10 3.14
CA LEU A 199 -16.73 18.43 4.44
C LEU A 199 -16.36 19.43 5.55
N ILE A 200 -17.24 19.58 6.53
CA ILE A 200 -17.07 20.51 7.67
C ILE A 200 -17.11 19.70 8.96
N ARG A 201 -16.02 19.76 9.74
CA ARG A 201 -15.82 19.00 11.00
C ARG A 201 -16.21 17.52 10.86
N TYR A 202 -15.84 16.92 9.73
CA TYR A 202 -16.17 15.54 9.42
C TYR A 202 -15.29 14.60 10.25
N ARG A 203 -15.93 13.70 11.01
CA ARG A 203 -15.26 12.67 11.80
C ARG A 203 -14.82 11.53 10.89
N MET A 204 -13.50 11.38 10.71
CA MET A 204 -12.93 10.33 9.87
C MET A 204 -13.14 8.94 10.46
N GLY A 205 -13.30 8.84 11.78
CA GLY A 205 -13.28 7.58 12.52
C GLY A 205 -11.90 6.93 12.60
N ASP A 206 -10.88 7.45 11.91
CA ASP A 206 -9.51 6.96 12.00
C ASP A 206 -8.90 7.41 13.32
N MET A 207 -8.48 6.44 14.12
CA MET A 207 -7.71 6.64 15.33
C MET A 207 -6.22 6.62 15.00
N ILE A 208 -5.54 7.71 15.33
CA ILE A 208 -4.10 7.86 15.15
C ILE A 208 -3.43 7.94 16.52
N SER A 209 -2.19 7.48 16.60
CA SER A 209 -1.31 7.73 17.76
C SER A 209 -0.33 8.82 17.38
N CYS A 210 -0.22 9.87 18.19
CA CYS A 210 0.89 10.83 18.05
C CYS A 210 2.14 10.18 18.62
N THR A 211 3.17 9.98 17.80
CA THR A 211 4.41 9.33 18.21
C THR A 211 5.52 10.34 18.47
N GLY A 212 5.40 11.54 17.92
CA GLY A 212 6.35 12.62 18.12
C GLY A 212 6.02 13.84 17.27
N PHE A 213 7.03 14.68 17.04
CA PHE A 213 6.97 15.81 16.13
C PHE A 213 8.21 15.84 15.26
N LEU A 214 8.11 16.48 14.10
CA LEU A 214 9.28 16.86 13.32
C LEU A 214 10.18 17.78 14.16
N SER A 215 11.45 17.41 14.29
CA SER A 215 12.44 18.12 15.13
C SER A 215 13.72 18.42 14.34
N ARG A 216 14.31 19.60 14.59
CA ARG A 216 15.61 20.07 14.03
C ARG A 216 16.80 19.16 14.33
N ALA A 217 16.71 18.32 15.37
CA ALA A 217 17.82 17.46 15.78
C ALA A 217 17.93 16.17 14.95
N ASP A 218 16.85 15.76 14.28
CA ASP A 218 16.72 14.48 13.58
C ASP A 218 16.61 14.66 12.04
N ASP A 219 17.07 15.81 11.53
CA ASP A 219 16.76 16.32 10.19
C ASP A 219 17.10 15.33 9.05
N LEU A 220 16.05 14.73 8.48
CA LEU A 220 16.06 14.14 7.13
C LEU A 220 15.96 15.22 6.03
N VAL A 221 15.68 16.48 6.40
CA VAL A 221 15.61 17.65 5.50
C VAL A 221 16.20 18.88 6.24
N PRO A 222 17.23 19.56 5.71
CA PRO A 222 17.81 20.72 6.37
C PRO A 222 16.84 21.92 6.40
N LEU A 223 16.58 22.46 7.58
CA LEU A 223 15.74 23.64 7.80
C LEU A 223 16.58 24.95 7.79
N PRO A 224 15.99 26.10 7.41
CA PRO A 224 16.67 27.40 7.41
C PRO A 224 17.18 27.79 8.81
N SER A 225 18.29 28.54 8.83
CA SER A 225 19.15 28.81 9.99
C SER A 225 18.56 29.74 11.07
N GLU A 226 17.46 30.43 10.81
CA GLU A 226 16.82 31.32 11.79
C GLU A 226 15.62 30.63 12.48
N PRO A 227 15.37 30.90 13.78
CA PRO A 227 14.22 30.35 14.48
C PRO A 227 12.97 31.17 14.15
N GLU A 228 12.36 30.92 12.99
CA GLU A 228 10.91 31.02 12.91
C GLU A 228 10.34 29.87 13.73
N GLU A 229 9.34 30.16 14.55
CA GLU A 229 8.60 29.21 15.41
C GLU A 229 8.42 27.88 14.65
N ILE A 230 9.14 26.82 15.05
CA ILE A 230 9.14 25.57 14.27
C ILE A 230 7.71 25.05 14.29
N PRO A 231 7.05 24.87 13.14
CA PRO A 231 5.72 24.29 13.13
C PRO A 231 5.80 22.90 13.77
N ARG A 232 5.07 22.67 14.87
CA ARG A 232 4.87 21.32 15.45
C ARG A 232 4.12 20.49 14.42
N ILE A 233 4.85 19.86 13.50
CA ILE A 233 4.27 18.90 12.55
C ILE A 233 4.24 17.54 13.26
N PRO A 234 3.07 16.99 13.57
CA PRO A 234 2.99 15.73 14.27
C PRO A 234 3.46 14.57 13.40
N LEU A 235 4.23 13.68 14.01
CA LEU A 235 4.51 12.34 13.53
C LEU A 235 3.45 11.39 14.11
N ILE A 236 2.81 10.61 13.25
CA ILE A 236 1.64 9.80 13.62
C ILE A 236 1.73 8.38 13.06
N SER A 237 1.14 7.43 13.77
CA SER A 237 0.87 6.08 13.25
C SER A 237 -0.63 5.79 13.27
N ILE A 238 -1.13 5.06 12.27
CA ILE A 238 -2.54 4.65 12.24
C ILE A 238 -2.75 3.50 13.24
N ALA A 239 -3.65 3.70 14.22
CA ALA A 239 -3.93 2.71 15.26
C ALA A 239 -5.05 1.76 14.82
N TYR A 240 -6.26 2.29 14.62
CA TYR A 240 -7.45 1.54 14.19
C TYR A 240 -8.51 2.49 13.66
N ARG A 241 -9.67 1.99 13.23
CA ARG A 241 -10.83 2.81 12.87
C ARG A 241 -12.01 2.50 13.76
N VAL A 242 -12.61 3.52 14.36
CA VAL A 242 -13.78 3.41 15.24
C VAL A 242 -14.93 2.72 14.50
N GLY A 243 -15.54 1.74 15.16
CA GLY A 243 -16.70 1.00 14.64
C GLY A 243 -16.38 -0.04 13.57
N SER A 244 -15.11 -0.26 13.22
CA SER A 244 -14.70 -1.32 12.30
C SER A 244 -14.38 -2.60 13.06
N LEU A 245 -15.05 -3.70 12.72
CA LEU A 245 -14.85 -5.03 13.30
C LEU A 245 -14.04 -5.94 12.38
N LEU A 246 -14.36 -5.96 11.07
CA LEU A 246 -13.67 -6.79 10.07
C LEU A 246 -13.29 -5.96 8.84
N ASP A 247 -12.09 -6.21 8.31
CA ASP A 247 -11.53 -5.61 7.10
C ASP A 247 -10.61 -6.63 6.40
N VAL A 248 -10.98 -7.07 5.20
CA VAL A 248 -10.24 -8.07 4.41
C VAL A 248 -9.54 -7.45 3.20
N TYR A 249 -10.08 -6.41 2.57
CA TYR A 249 -9.48 -5.74 1.39
C TYR A 249 -9.40 -4.20 1.54
N GLY A 250 -10.23 -3.62 2.39
CA GLY A 250 -10.47 -2.19 2.54
C GLY A 250 -11.95 -1.86 2.85
N GLU A 251 -12.84 -2.85 2.72
CA GLU A 251 -14.19 -2.79 3.25
C GLU A 251 -14.18 -2.79 4.79
N LYS A 252 -15.11 -2.06 5.39
CA LYS A 252 -15.18 -1.91 6.85
C LYS A 252 -16.52 -2.42 7.33
N THR A 253 -16.50 -3.61 7.90
CA THR A 253 -17.70 -4.26 8.45
C THR A 253 -17.81 -3.91 9.92
N SER A 254 -18.92 -3.28 10.34
CA SER A 254 -19.19 -2.94 11.73
C SER A 254 -19.84 -4.11 12.47
N GLU A 255 -19.87 -4.04 13.81
CA GLU A 255 -20.61 -5.00 14.63
C GLU A 255 -22.09 -5.08 14.23
N GLN A 256 -22.72 -3.95 13.95
CA GLN A 256 -24.11 -3.92 13.49
C GLN A 256 -24.31 -4.66 12.16
N HIS A 257 -23.35 -4.55 11.24
CA HIS A 257 -23.41 -5.31 9.98
C HIS A 257 -23.36 -6.82 10.23
N VAL A 258 -22.52 -7.27 11.17
CA VAL A 258 -22.45 -8.69 11.56
C VAL A 258 -23.72 -9.14 12.24
N MET A 259 -24.23 -8.36 13.20
CA MET A 259 -25.48 -8.67 13.91
C MET A 259 -26.70 -8.75 12.98
N ASN A 260 -26.73 -7.95 11.91
CA ASN A 260 -27.80 -8.01 10.91
C ASN A 260 -27.70 -9.22 9.97
N ALA A 261 -26.53 -9.86 9.89
CA ALA A 261 -26.27 -10.99 9.00
C ALA A 261 -26.45 -12.36 9.68
N LEU A 262 -26.47 -12.40 11.03
CA LEU A 262 -26.74 -13.58 11.86
C LEU A 262 -28.24 -13.79 12.07
#